data_AF-A0A558NPH6-F1
#
_entry.id   AF-A0A558NPH6-F1
#
_cell.length_a   1.000
_cell.length_b   1.000
_cell.length_c   1.000
_cell.angle_alpha   90.00
_cell.angle_beta   90.00
_cell.angle_gamma   90.00
#
_symmetry.space_group_name_H-M   'P 1'
#
loop_
_entity.id
_entity.type
_entity.pdbx_description
1 polymer ?
#
loop_
_entity_poly.entity_id
_entity_poly.type
_entity_poly.pdbx_seq_one_letter_code
_entity_poly.pdbx_strand_id
1 'polypeptide(L)'
;MALFCSRSSWCTVSSFSILRCRLWSSGFCIAIIVVSENRLTIRGRWRRGQSTEGGFAALFPSASGICGFFRGSNDRMTAFPPVEDVMTIEFSAAADLWLESRCYQTPSALHGWLTGYLASGARLKAADWLLEAQEYLELEETPEAPLQAFLQTFYDDVLLGLSGESMEFSVLLPADEDADIDEQVECLAQWSKGFLDGFGASGQIQGKVPEDVLEVLQDLDAFSQASLDDPQDPQNEMLYLELAEHARVAALTVFYGMNKTAPAPKTLH
;
A
#
# COMPACT_ATOMS: atom_id res chain seq x y z
N MET A 1 -1.28 47.48 -22.06
CA MET A 1 -1.43 47.18 -23.50
C MET A 1 -0.03 47.15 -24.10
N ALA A 2 0.56 45.96 -24.22
CA ALA A 2 1.84 45.78 -24.90
C ALA A 2 1.81 44.40 -25.57
N LEU A 3 1.92 44.43 -26.90
CA LEU A 3 2.07 43.31 -27.81
C LEU A 3 3.53 43.27 -28.29
N PHE A 4 4.00 42.04 -28.50
CA PHE A 4 4.89 41.56 -29.57
C PHE A 4 6.39 41.93 -29.62
N CYS A 5 7.20 40.85 -29.70
CA CYS A 5 8.25 40.47 -30.68
C CYS A 5 9.43 39.79 -29.95
N SER A 6 10.20 38.83 -30.46
CA SER A 6 10.18 37.96 -31.64
C SER A 6 11.47 37.12 -31.58
N ARG A 7 11.41 35.86 -32.05
CA ARG A 7 12.46 35.07 -32.73
C ARG A 7 13.72 34.56 -32.00
N SER A 8 13.77 33.22 -31.93
CA SER A 8 14.83 32.31 -32.44
C SER A 8 16.24 32.36 -31.85
N SER A 9 16.67 31.28 -31.19
CA SER A 9 17.51 30.22 -31.80
C SER A 9 18.08 29.24 -30.75
N TRP A 10 17.79 27.95 -30.96
CA TRP A 10 18.59 26.73 -30.69
C TRP A 10 19.61 26.70 -29.54
N CYS A 11 19.29 25.94 -28.49
CA CYS A 11 20.25 25.14 -27.73
C CYS A 11 19.70 23.71 -27.60
N THR A 12 20.33 22.76 -28.29
CA THR A 12 20.22 21.32 -28.05
C THR A 12 21.15 20.91 -26.90
N VAL A 13 20.62 20.37 -25.78
CA VAL A 13 21.26 19.30 -24.97
C VAL A 13 20.16 18.53 -24.20
N SER A 14 20.11 17.22 -24.45
CA SER A 14 19.61 16.06 -23.70
C SER A 14 18.41 16.12 -22.75
N SER A 15 17.40 15.33 -23.12
CA SER A 15 16.53 14.46 -22.31
C SER A 15 16.29 14.85 -20.84
N PHE A 16 15.26 15.67 -20.64
CA PHE A 16 14.37 15.57 -19.48
C PHE A 16 12.94 15.72 -20.01
N SER A 17 12.25 14.60 -20.21
CA SER A 17 10.82 14.61 -20.55
C SER A 17 10.01 14.65 -19.27
N ILE A 18 9.90 15.85 -18.71
CA ILE A 18 8.79 16.22 -17.84
C ILE A 18 7.75 16.96 -18.72
N LEU A 19 6.47 16.65 -18.44
CA LEU A 19 5.24 17.35 -18.81
C LEU A 19 4.53 16.96 -20.13
N ARG A 20 3.39 16.26 -19.96
CA ARG A 20 2.13 16.80 -20.48
C ARG A 20 0.98 16.62 -19.49
N CYS A 21 0.79 17.69 -18.72
CA CYS A 21 -0.39 18.02 -17.95
C CYS A 21 -1.63 18.10 -18.87
N ARG A 22 -2.67 17.30 -18.60
CA ARG A 22 -4.04 17.65 -18.97
C ARG A 22 -4.81 17.97 -17.69
N LEU A 23 -5.20 19.22 -17.56
CA LEU A 23 -6.14 19.67 -16.53
C LEU A 23 -7.44 18.87 -16.68
N TRP A 24 -7.85 18.19 -15.62
CA TRP A 24 -9.26 17.92 -15.38
C TRP A 24 -9.67 18.40 -14.00
N SER A 25 -10.84 19.02 -14.00
CA SER A 25 -11.38 19.87 -12.95
C SER A 25 -12.07 19.02 -11.90
N SER A 26 -11.33 18.51 -10.92
CA SER A 26 -11.87 17.99 -9.65
C SER A 26 -10.75 17.79 -8.62
N GLY A 27 -10.49 18.84 -7.83
CA GLY A 27 -10.24 18.73 -6.39
C GLY A 27 -9.12 17.90 -5.75
N PHE A 28 -8.34 17.06 -6.44
CA PHE A 28 -7.40 16.12 -5.80
C PHE A 28 -5.91 16.41 -6.04
N CYS A 29 -5.10 16.08 -5.04
CA CYS A 29 -3.67 16.32 -4.95
C CYS A 29 -2.88 15.10 -5.46
N ILE A 30 -2.00 15.30 -6.45
CA ILE A 30 -1.00 14.30 -6.82
C ILE A 30 0.16 14.39 -5.81
N ALA A 31 0.45 13.29 -5.11
CA ALA A 31 1.72 13.13 -4.41
C ALA A 31 2.80 12.80 -5.44
N ILE A 32 3.77 13.70 -5.62
CA ILE A 32 4.97 13.41 -6.41
C ILE A 32 6.06 13.03 -5.40
N ILE A 33 6.44 11.76 -5.38
CA ILE A 33 7.65 11.31 -4.69
C ILE A 33 8.83 11.80 -5.53
N VAL A 34 9.61 12.75 -4.99
CA VAL A 34 10.87 13.17 -5.60
C VAL A 34 11.99 12.65 -4.71
N VAL A 35 12.70 11.62 -5.20
CA VAL A 35 13.91 11.10 -4.55
C VAL A 35 15.11 11.88 -5.11
N SER A 36 15.73 12.74 -4.31
CA SER A 36 17.05 13.30 -4.62
C SER A 36 17.95 13.28 -3.39
N GLU A 37 19.15 12.69 -3.54
CA GLU A 37 20.30 12.76 -2.63
C GLU A 37 19.95 12.77 -1.12
N ASN A 38 19.55 11.61 -0.59
CA ASN A 38 19.37 11.36 0.85
C ASN A 38 18.39 12.28 1.61
N ARG A 39 17.47 12.96 0.92
CA ARG A 39 16.29 13.59 1.56
C ARG A 39 15.01 13.28 0.80
N LEU A 40 14.21 12.36 1.35
CA LEU A 40 12.79 12.30 1.05
C LEU A 40 12.16 13.62 1.51
N THR A 41 11.67 14.43 0.56
CA THR A 41 10.98 15.68 0.86
C THR A 41 9.57 15.62 0.29
N ILE A 42 8.62 15.12 1.10
CA ILE A 42 7.19 15.11 0.73
C ILE A 42 6.65 16.53 0.90
N ARG A 43 6.45 17.27 -0.21
CA ARG A 43 5.82 18.59 -0.17
C ARG A 43 4.31 18.48 -0.43
N GLY A 44 3.54 18.27 0.63
CA GLY A 44 2.08 18.42 0.60
C GLY A 44 1.66 19.90 0.73
N ARG A 45 0.75 20.37 -0.15
CA ARG A 45 0.11 21.69 0.01
C ARG A 45 -1.17 21.54 0.83
N TRP A 46 -1.13 22.00 2.07
CA TRP A 46 -2.27 22.05 2.99
C TRP A 46 -3.42 22.92 2.44
N ARG A 47 -4.66 22.41 2.50
CA ARG A 47 -5.87 23.24 2.39
C ARG A 47 -6.02 24.06 3.67
N ARG A 48 -5.98 25.39 3.52
CA ARG A 48 -6.12 26.35 4.61
C ARG A 48 -7.62 26.55 4.91
N GLY A 49 -8.03 26.33 6.16
CA GLY A 49 -9.22 26.97 6.74
C GLY A 49 -10.27 26.04 7.33
N GLN A 50 -10.16 25.76 8.63
CA GLN A 50 -11.26 25.98 9.57
C GLN A 50 -10.63 26.38 10.92
N SER A 51 -10.85 27.64 11.27
CA SER A 51 -10.64 28.16 12.61
C SER A 51 -11.90 27.89 13.44
N THR A 52 -11.76 27.24 14.58
CA THR A 52 -12.55 27.60 15.76
C THR A 52 -11.66 27.46 16.99
N GLU A 53 -11.34 28.60 17.57
CA GLU A 53 -10.90 28.72 18.96
C GLU A 53 -12.01 28.21 19.90
N GLY A 54 -11.64 27.59 21.02
CA GLY A 54 -12.54 27.27 22.12
C GLY A 54 -12.19 25.98 22.84
N GLY A 55 -11.38 26.07 23.90
CA GLY A 55 -10.99 24.92 24.71
C GLY A 55 -12.10 24.39 25.63
N PHE A 56 -11.91 23.17 26.15
CA PHE A 56 -12.30 22.82 27.52
C PHE A 56 -11.62 21.51 27.93
N ALA A 57 -10.84 21.57 29.00
CA ALA A 57 -10.38 20.41 29.75
C ALA A 57 -11.49 19.93 30.71
N ALA A 58 -11.34 18.69 31.19
CA ALA A 58 -12.12 18.00 32.23
C ALA A 58 -13.40 17.31 31.68
N LEU A 59 -13.74 16.05 31.99
CA LEU A 59 -13.55 15.25 33.20
C LEU A 59 -13.58 13.73 32.84
N PHE A 60 -12.64 12.96 33.40
CA PHE A 60 -12.65 11.49 33.57
C PHE A 60 -13.84 11.03 34.47
N PRO A 61 -14.33 9.75 34.49
CA PRO A 61 -13.57 8.60 35.08
C PRO A 61 -13.89 7.14 34.65
N SER A 62 -12.84 6.31 34.78
CA SER A 62 -12.76 4.92 35.27
C SER A 62 -13.84 3.86 35.00
N ALA A 63 -13.40 2.66 34.61
CA ALA A 63 -13.69 1.45 35.38
C ALA A 63 -12.65 0.34 35.09
N SER A 64 -11.85 0.03 36.10
CA SER A 64 -11.10 -1.22 36.23
C SER A 64 -12.00 -2.31 36.82
N GLY A 65 -11.77 -3.56 36.44
CA GLY A 65 -12.36 -4.77 37.03
C GLY A 65 -13.35 -5.44 36.06
N ILE A 66 -13.18 -6.69 35.66
CA ILE A 66 -12.95 -7.85 36.50
C ILE A 66 -12.17 -8.90 35.69
N CYS A 67 -10.98 -9.25 36.17
CA CYS A 67 -10.43 -10.59 35.99
C CYS A 67 -11.05 -11.46 37.09
N GLY A 68 -11.67 -12.58 36.71
CA GLY A 68 -12.10 -13.58 37.67
C GLY A 68 -13.17 -14.52 37.14
N PHE A 69 -12.87 -15.80 37.25
CA PHE A 69 -13.81 -16.93 37.31
C PHE A 69 -14.18 -17.63 36.00
N PHE A 70 -13.35 -18.61 35.59
CA PHE A 70 -13.90 -19.91 35.19
C PHE A 70 -13.00 -21.03 35.71
N ARG A 71 -13.48 -21.68 36.78
CA ARG A 71 -12.93 -22.92 37.34
C ARG A 71 -13.91 -24.04 36.95
N GLY A 72 -13.42 -24.97 36.15
CA GLY A 72 -13.92 -26.35 36.07
C GLY A 72 -15.32 -26.55 35.47
N SER A 73 -15.37 -26.91 34.19
CA SER A 73 -16.41 -27.81 33.66
C SER A 73 -15.74 -28.65 32.59
N ASN A 74 -15.58 -29.93 32.89
CA ASN A 74 -15.06 -30.95 32.01
C ASN A 74 -16.14 -31.24 30.95
N ASP A 75 -16.08 -30.57 29.80
CA ASP A 75 -16.92 -30.92 28.66
C ASP A 75 -16.18 -30.66 27.35
N ARG A 76 -16.02 -31.75 26.60
CA ARG A 76 -15.75 -31.86 25.17
C ARG A 76 -14.55 -31.08 24.63
N MET A 77 -13.53 -31.86 24.33
CA MET A 77 -12.67 -31.75 23.15
C MET A 77 -13.46 -31.16 21.98
N THR A 78 -13.46 -29.83 21.87
CA THR A 78 -13.83 -29.14 20.65
C THR A 78 -12.59 -29.25 19.78
N ALA A 79 -12.76 -29.90 18.64
CA ALA A 79 -11.76 -29.91 17.59
C ALA A 79 -11.27 -28.46 17.41
N PHE A 80 -9.94 -28.29 17.39
CA PHE A 80 -9.37 -27.07 16.85
C PHE A 80 -10.04 -26.84 15.49
N PRO A 81 -10.59 -25.64 15.22
CA PRO A 81 -11.01 -25.34 13.86
C PRO A 81 -9.83 -25.63 12.94
N PRO A 82 -10.06 -26.19 11.74
CA PRO A 82 -8.99 -26.31 10.76
C PRO A 82 -8.37 -24.91 10.62
N VAL A 83 -7.05 -24.85 10.55
CA VAL A 83 -6.34 -23.62 10.21
C VAL A 83 -6.79 -23.30 8.78
N GLU A 84 -7.82 -22.46 8.66
CA GLU A 84 -8.35 -22.00 7.38
C GLU A 84 -7.27 -21.13 6.72
N ASP A 85 -7.08 -21.34 5.42
CA ASP A 85 -6.02 -20.80 4.56
C ASP A 85 -5.65 -19.35 4.90
N VAL A 86 -4.37 -19.14 5.15
CA VAL A 86 -3.78 -17.83 5.35
C VAL A 86 -3.57 -17.23 3.97
N MET A 87 -4.39 -16.22 3.63
CA MET A 87 -4.66 -15.60 2.32
C MET A 87 -5.73 -16.32 1.49
N THR A 88 -6.97 -15.81 1.50
CA THR A 88 -8.10 -16.37 0.73
C THR A 88 -8.32 -15.71 -0.63
N ILE A 89 -7.47 -14.74 -1.01
CA ILE A 89 -7.64 -13.95 -2.22
C ILE A 89 -6.82 -14.55 -3.36
N GLU A 90 -7.52 -15.19 -4.30
CA GLU A 90 -6.96 -15.63 -5.57
C GLU A 90 -6.91 -14.47 -6.58
N PHE A 91 -5.79 -14.33 -7.30
CA PHE A 91 -5.61 -13.25 -8.27
C PHE A 91 -6.67 -13.29 -9.37
N SER A 92 -6.95 -14.47 -9.94
CA SER A 92 -7.92 -14.65 -11.02
C SER A 92 -9.34 -14.25 -10.60
N ALA A 93 -9.77 -14.64 -9.39
CA ALA A 93 -11.05 -14.23 -8.84
C ALA A 93 -11.16 -12.71 -8.61
N ALA A 94 -10.06 -12.08 -8.16
CA ALA A 94 -9.99 -10.63 -8.04
C ALA A 94 -10.06 -9.94 -9.42
N ALA A 95 -9.34 -10.47 -10.41
CA ALA A 95 -9.29 -9.94 -11.77
C ALA A 95 -10.66 -9.97 -12.46
N ASP A 96 -11.43 -11.06 -12.30
CA ASP A 96 -12.80 -11.17 -12.82
C ASP A 96 -13.71 -10.08 -12.22
N LEU A 97 -13.66 -9.90 -10.91
CA LEU A 97 -14.46 -8.88 -10.23
C LEU A 97 -14.04 -7.46 -10.62
N TRP A 98 -12.76 -7.23 -10.87
CA TRP A 98 -12.22 -5.96 -11.37
C TRP A 98 -12.76 -5.64 -12.76
N LEU A 99 -12.81 -6.63 -13.64
CA LEU A 99 -13.36 -6.50 -14.99
C LEU A 99 -14.85 -6.16 -14.95
N GLU A 100 -15.63 -6.87 -14.13
CA GLU A 100 -17.07 -6.62 -13.95
C GLU A 100 -17.34 -5.21 -13.39
N SER A 101 -16.50 -4.78 -12.44
CA SER A 101 -16.63 -3.48 -11.76
C SER A 101 -15.96 -2.33 -12.50
N ARG A 102 -15.28 -2.61 -13.62
CA ARG A 102 -14.52 -1.64 -14.43
C ARG A 102 -13.44 -0.88 -13.66
N CYS A 103 -12.75 -1.58 -12.76
CA CYS A 103 -11.58 -1.05 -12.08
C CYS A 103 -10.48 -0.70 -13.09
N TYR A 104 -9.82 0.45 -12.92
CA TYR A 104 -8.74 0.86 -13.83
C TYR A 104 -7.37 0.27 -13.43
N GLN A 105 -7.07 0.24 -12.13
CA GLN A 105 -5.83 -0.33 -11.59
C GLN A 105 -5.95 -1.84 -11.41
N THR A 106 -4.83 -2.58 -11.45
CA THR A 106 -4.83 -4.05 -11.28
C THR A 106 -5.03 -4.49 -9.83
N PRO A 107 -5.45 -5.75 -9.59
CA PRO A 107 -5.50 -6.32 -8.25
C PRO A 107 -4.14 -6.24 -7.53
N SER A 108 -3.05 -6.51 -8.24
CA SER A 108 -1.67 -6.39 -7.72
C SER A 108 -1.34 -4.96 -7.27
N ALA A 109 -1.75 -3.96 -8.04
CA ALA A 109 -1.52 -2.55 -7.69
C ALA A 109 -2.25 -2.16 -6.39
N LEU A 110 -3.53 -2.57 -6.23
CA LEU A 110 -4.29 -2.28 -5.00
C LEU A 110 -3.70 -3.05 -3.81
N HIS A 111 -3.28 -4.30 -4.01
CA HIS A 111 -2.63 -5.09 -2.98
C HIS A 111 -1.35 -4.41 -2.48
N GLY A 112 -0.51 -3.96 -3.42
CA GLY A 112 0.67 -3.17 -3.11
C GLY A 112 0.29 -1.95 -2.27
N TRP A 113 -0.67 -1.14 -2.74
CA TRP A 113 -1.13 0.06 -2.04
C TRP A 113 -1.54 -0.21 -0.60
N LEU A 114 -2.43 -1.17 -0.39
CA LEU A 114 -2.87 -1.49 0.96
C LEU A 114 -1.72 -2.02 1.82
N THR A 115 -0.87 -2.87 1.26
CA THR A 115 0.30 -3.41 1.96
C THR A 115 1.21 -2.28 2.43
N GLY A 116 1.55 -1.33 1.57
CA GLY A 116 2.39 -0.18 1.92
C GLY A 116 1.73 0.71 2.98
N TYR A 117 0.43 0.96 2.86
CA TYR A 117 -0.33 1.72 3.84
C TYR A 117 -0.28 1.06 5.23
N LEU A 118 -0.54 -0.25 5.33
CA LEU A 118 -0.51 -0.99 6.58
C LEU A 118 0.92 -1.17 7.14
N ALA A 119 1.89 -1.38 6.26
CA ALA A 119 3.31 -1.48 6.59
C ALA A 119 3.86 -0.20 7.24
N SER A 120 3.31 0.97 6.91
CA SER A 120 3.67 2.23 7.56
C SER A 120 3.28 2.33 9.04
N GLY A 121 2.40 1.45 9.53
CA GLY A 121 1.80 1.51 10.86
C GLY A 121 0.42 2.17 10.91
N ALA A 122 -0.04 2.77 9.80
CA ALA A 122 -1.39 3.32 9.70
C ALA A 122 -2.46 2.23 9.63
N ARG A 123 -3.68 2.57 10.06
CA ARG A 123 -4.87 1.73 9.95
C ARG A 123 -6.04 2.58 9.48
N LEU A 124 -6.84 2.07 8.56
CA LEU A 124 -8.07 2.70 8.09
C LEU A 124 -9.27 2.11 8.82
N LYS A 125 -10.32 2.91 9.01
CA LYS A 125 -11.63 2.37 9.34
C LYS A 125 -12.28 1.88 8.04
N ALA A 126 -13.20 0.92 8.13
CA ALA A 126 -13.86 0.32 6.96
C ALA A 126 -14.43 1.37 5.97
N ALA A 127 -15.07 2.43 6.46
CA ALA A 127 -15.61 3.48 5.61
C ALA A 127 -14.54 4.32 4.90
N ASP A 128 -13.42 4.60 5.58
CA ASP A 128 -12.31 5.36 5.00
C ASP A 128 -11.57 4.48 3.98
N TRP A 129 -11.40 3.18 4.26
CA TRP A 129 -10.83 2.21 3.34
C TRP A 129 -11.60 2.12 2.03
N LEU A 130 -12.93 2.01 2.07
CA LEU A 130 -13.73 1.96 0.85
C LEU A 130 -13.59 3.24 0.00
N LEU A 131 -13.40 4.40 0.63
CA LEU A 131 -13.17 5.65 -0.09
C LEU A 131 -11.79 5.67 -0.77
N GLU A 132 -10.74 5.31 -0.03
CA GLU A 132 -9.37 5.23 -0.57
C GLU A 132 -9.28 4.19 -1.69
N ALA A 133 -9.89 3.02 -1.52
CA ALA A 133 -9.93 1.97 -2.54
C ALA A 133 -10.71 2.44 -3.79
N GLN A 134 -11.84 3.14 -3.61
CA GLN A 134 -12.59 3.71 -4.73
C GLN A 134 -11.75 4.72 -5.51
N GLU A 135 -11.04 5.61 -4.82
CA GLU A 135 -10.18 6.61 -5.44
C GLU A 135 -9.00 5.96 -6.16
N TYR A 136 -8.31 5.03 -5.52
CA TYR A 136 -7.15 4.35 -6.10
C TYR A 136 -7.51 3.50 -7.31
N LEU A 137 -8.66 2.79 -7.27
CA LEU A 137 -9.16 2.00 -8.40
C LEU A 137 -9.76 2.86 -9.52
N GLU A 138 -9.83 4.18 -9.33
CA GLU A 138 -10.40 5.17 -10.25
C GLU A 138 -11.85 4.87 -10.66
N LEU A 139 -12.66 4.41 -9.70
CA LEU A 139 -14.06 4.09 -9.94
C LEU A 139 -14.91 5.36 -10.06
N GLU A 140 -15.68 5.45 -11.16
CA GLU A 140 -16.58 6.59 -11.41
C GLU A 140 -17.72 6.68 -10.40
N GLU A 141 -18.21 5.54 -9.93
CA GLU A 141 -19.34 5.41 -9.01
C GLU A 141 -18.92 4.64 -7.75
N THR A 142 -19.74 4.75 -6.70
CA THR A 142 -19.53 3.94 -5.49
C THR A 142 -19.61 2.45 -5.86
N PRO A 143 -18.63 1.62 -5.44
CA PRO A 143 -18.61 0.19 -5.78
C PRO A 143 -19.90 -0.50 -5.34
N GLU A 144 -20.37 -1.49 -6.11
CA GLU A 144 -21.54 -2.28 -5.73
C GLU A 144 -21.25 -3.23 -4.55
N ALA A 145 -22.31 -3.81 -3.97
CA ALA A 145 -22.19 -4.67 -2.78
C ALA A 145 -21.18 -5.82 -2.92
N PRO A 146 -21.06 -6.53 -4.07
CA PRO A 146 -20.04 -7.58 -4.24
C PRO A 146 -18.61 -7.05 -4.08
N LEU A 147 -18.27 -5.94 -4.77
CA LEU A 147 -16.95 -5.34 -4.68
C LEU A 147 -16.69 -4.74 -3.30
N GLN A 148 -17.69 -4.12 -2.66
CA GLN A 148 -17.53 -3.63 -1.28
C GLN A 148 -17.21 -4.74 -0.29
N ALA A 149 -17.91 -5.88 -0.39
CA ALA A 149 -17.67 -7.03 0.48
C ALA A 149 -16.28 -7.63 0.22
N PHE A 150 -15.91 -7.77 -1.06
CA PHE A 150 -14.59 -8.24 -1.45
C PHE A 150 -13.48 -7.32 -0.90
N LEU A 151 -13.62 -5.99 -1.04
CA LEU A 151 -12.64 -5.03 -0.52
C LEU A 151 -12.50 -5.08 1.01
N GLN A 152 -13.57 -5.41 1.74
CA GLN A 152 -13.50 -5.59 3.19
C GLN A 152 -12.67 -6.82 3.55
N THR A 153 -12.96 -7.98 2.95
CA THR A 153 -12.15 -9.20 3.09
C THR A 153 -10.71 -8.95 2.67
N PHE A 154 -10.51 -8.20 1.57
CA PHE A 154 -9.20 -7.82 1.08
C PHE A 154 -8.37 -7.09 2.13
N TYR A 155 -8.99 -6.19 2.88
CA TYR A 155 -8.31 -5.49 3.97
C TYR A 155 -7.86 -6.43 5.08
N ASP A 156 -8.77 -7.29 5.53
CA ASP A 156 -8.56 -8.18 6.67
C ASP A 156 -7.49 -9.23 6.35
N ASP A 157 -7.51 -9.80 5.15
CA ASP A 157 -6.55 -10.81 4.70
C ASP A 157 -5.13 -10.23 4.61
N VAL A 158 -4.95 -9.05 3.99
CA VAL A 158 -3.64 -8.40 3.89
C VAL A 158 -3.10 -8.06 5.28
N LEU A 159 -3.95 -7.55 6.17
CA LEU A 159 -3.54 -7.24 7.55
C LEU A 159 -3.18 -8.52 8.32
N LEU A 160 -3.94 -9.59 8.16
CA LEU A 160 -3.67 -10.88 8.79
C LEU A 160 -2.34 -11.46 8.30
N GLY A 161 -2.11 -11.47 6.99
CA GLY A 161 -0.87 -11.95 6.38
C GLY A 161 0.36 -11.19 6.91
N LEU A 162 0.29 -9.86 6.98
CA LEU A 162 1.39 -9.02 7.48
C LEU A 162 1.63 -9.16 9.00
N SER A 163 0.57 -9.35 9.79
CA SER A 163 0.65 -9.40 11.25
C SER A 163 0.81 -10.81 11.83
N GLY A 164 0.64 -11.84 10.99
CA GLY A 164 0.76 -13.25 11.37
C GLY A 164 2.14 -13.63 11.89
N GLU A 165 2.18 -14.55 12.85
CA GLU A 165 3.43 -15.09 13.41
C GLU A 165 4.13 -16.08 12.45
N SER A 166 3.39 -16.64 11.49
CA SER A 166 3.86 -17.64 10.53
C SER A 166 4.64 -17.06 9.35
N MET A 167 4.69 -15.73 9.19
CA MET A 167 5.34 -15.04 8.05
C MET A 167 4.83 -15.50 6.67
N GLU A 168 3.55 -15.88 6.60
CA GLU A 168 2.87 -16.42 5.41
C GLU A 168 2.35 -15.36 4.43
N PHE A 169 2.62 -14.07 4.68
CA PHE A 169 2.30 -13.01 3.72
C PHE A 169 2.85 -13.33 2.34
N SER A 170 2.00 -13.25 1.32
CA SER A 170 2.33 -13.39 -0.09
C SER A 170 1.94 -12.11 -0.85
N VAL A 171 2.65 -11.85 -1.94
CA VAL A 171 2.29 -10.77 -2.87
C VAL A 171 1.23 -11.28 -3.84
N LEU A 172 0.14 -10.51 -4.03
CA LEU A 172 -0.92 -10.88 -4.96
C LEU A 172 -0.47 -10.63 -6.41
N LEU A 173 -0.09 -11.70 -7.10
CA LEU A 173 0.39 -11.71 -8.49
C LEU A 173 -0.34 -12.80 -9.29
N PRO A 174 -0.43 -12.68 -10.62
CA PRO A 174 -0.99 -13.74 -11.45
C PRO A 174 -0.14 -15.02 -11.38
N ALA A 175 -0.80 -16.17 -11.52
CA ALA A 175 -0.13 -17.45 -11.67
C ALA A 175 0.50 -17.57 -13.07
N ASP A 176 1.46 -18.48 -13.21
CA ASP A 176 2.14 -18.77 -14.47
C ASP A 176 1.22 -19.34 -15.55
N GLU A 177 0.14 -20.01 -15.15
CA GLU A 177 -0.91 -20.48 -16.07
C GLU A 177 -1.88 -19.39 -16.55
N ASP A 178 -1.94 -18.26 -15.85
CA ASP A 178 -2.89 -17.17 -16.11
C ASP A 178 -2.27 -15.99 -16.88
N ALA A 179 -0.94 -15.83 -16.86
CA ALA A 179 -0.25 -14.69 -17.46
C ALA A 179 1.16 -15.05 -17.95
N ASP A 180 1.56 -14.45 -19.07
CA ASP A 180 2.93 -14.58 -19.59
C ASP A 180 3.94 -13.83 -18.68
N ILE A 181 5.24 -14.15 -18.81
CA ILE A 181 6.28 -13.63 -17.91
C ILE A 181 6.40 -12.10 -17.93
N ASP A 182 6.13 -11.46 -19.07
CA ASP A 182 6.11 -10.00 -19.21
C ASP A 182 4.93 -9.37 -18.47
N GLU A 183 3.75 -9.98 -18.55
CA GLU A 183 2.56 -9.56 -17.79
C GLU A 183 2.75 -9.76 -16.27
N GLN A 184 3.39 -10.85 -15.86
CA GLN A 184 3.74 -11.12 -14.46
C GLN A 184 4.71 -10.06 -13.91
N VAL A 185 5.76 -9.72 -14.67
CA VAL A 185 6.71 -8.66 -14.31
C VAL A 185 6.02 -7.29 -14.25
N GLU A 186 5.11 -6.99 -15.19
CA GLU A 186 4.33 -5.76 -15.15
C GLU A 186 3.46 -5.69 -13.88
N CYS A 187 2.78 -6.78 -13.50
CA CYS A 187 1.98 -6.84 -12.27
C CYS A 187 2.84 -6.63 -11.01
N LEU A 188 4.07 -7.17 -10.98
CA LEU A 188 5.01 -6.96 -9.88
C LEU A 188 5.53 -5.51 -9.81
N ALA A 189 5.81 -4.89 -10.96
CA ALA A 189 6.18 -3.48 -11.03
C ALA A 189 5.03 -2.58 -10.52
N GLN A 190 3.79 -2.88 -10.93
CA GLN A 190 2.59 -2.19 -10.47
C GLN A 190 2.33 -2.41 -8.98
N TRP A 191 2.58 -3.62 -8.45
CA TRP A 191 2.52 -3.89 -7.01
C TRP A 191 3.53 -3.04 -6.24
N SER A 192 4.77 -2.97 -6.74
CA SER A 192 5.87 -2.20 -6.12
C SER A 192 5.55 -0.71 -6.10
N LYS A 193 5.03 -0.18 -7.21
CA LYS A 193 4.52 1.18 -7.29
C LYS A 193 3.39 1.42 -6.29
N GLY A 194 2.40 0.54 -6.27
CA GLY A 194 1.27 0.62 -5.34
C GLY A 194 1.75 0.69 -3.91
N PHE A 195 2.70 -0.16 -3.51
CA PHE A 195 3.30 -0.14 -2.18
C PHE A 195 3.85 1.24 -1.81
N LEU A 196 4.59 1.89 -2.71
CA LEU A 196 5.13 3.23 -2.48
C LEU A 196 4.02 4.28 -2.36
N ASP A 197 3.01 4.21 -3.23
CA ASP A 197 1.86 5.13 -3.23
C ASP A 197 1.08 5.03 -1.90
N GLY A 198 0.78 3.81 -1.44
CA GLY A 198 0.07 3.58 -0.19
C GLY A 198 0.90 3.92 1.05
N PHE A 199 2.19 3.60 1.04
CA PHE A 199 3.12 4.01 2.10
C PHE A 199 3.17 5.55 2.22
N GLY A 200 3.21 6.26 1.08
CA GLY A 200 3.14 7.72 1.03
C GLY A 200 1.80 8.28 1.49
N ALA A 201 0.68 7.66 1.11
CA ALA A 201 -0.68 8.08 1.48
C ALA A 201 -0.94 7.99 2.99
N SER A 202 -0.28 7.08 3.71
CA SER A 202 -0.43 6.88 5.15
C SER A 202 -0.22 8.13 6.02
N GLY A 203 0.58 9.10 5.53
CA GLY A 203 0.96 10.29 6.29
C GLY A 203 1.74 10.01 7.58
N GLN A 204 2.18 8.77 7.83
CA GLN A 204 2.89 8.38 9.06
C GLN A 204 4.37 8.79 9.06
N ILE A 205 4.91 9.20 7.91
CA ILE A 205 6.30 9.65 7.79
C ILE A 205 6.46 11.04 8.42
N GLN A 206 6.57 11.08 9.74
CA GLN A 206 6.86 12.28 10.51
C GLN A 206 8.29 12.17 11.07
N GLY A 207 9.30 12.47 10.25
CA GLY A 207 10.70 12.45 10.65
C GLY A 207 11.58 11.56 9.77
N LYS A 208 12.69 11.08 10.32
CA LYS A 208 13.64 10.22 9.60
C LYS A 208 13.12 8.78 9.62
N VAL A 209 12.89 8.22 8.43
CA VAL A 209 12.60 6.79 8.22
C VAL A 209 13.84 5.97 8.64
N PRO A 210 13.68 4.81 9.28
CA PRO A 210 14.79 3.89 9.53
C PRO A 210 15.60 3.59 8.24
N GLU A 211 16.91 3.41 8.36
CA GLU A 211 17.80 3.27 7.20
C GLU A 211 17.54 1.98 6.41
N ASP A 212 17.26 0.89 7.13
CA ASP A 212 16.80 -0.39 6.59
C ASP A 212 15.49 -0.26 5.82
N VAL A 213 14.52 0.50 6.33
CA VAL A 213 13.27 0.78 5.62
C VAL A 213 13.52 1.64 4.38
N LEU A 214 14.43 2.61 4.45
CA LEU A 214 14.74 3.50 3.32
C LEU A 214 15.38 2.73 2.15
N GLU A 215 16.30 1.82 2.42
CA GLU A 215 16.95 0.96 1.41
C GLU A 215 15.90 0.13 0.68
N VAL A 216 15.02 -0.54 1.42
CA VAL A 216 13.93 -1.35 0.86
C VAL A 216 12.98 -0.52 -0.02
N LEU A 217 12.65 0.70 0.40
CA LEU A 217 11.79 1.60 -0.42
C LEU A 217 12.49 2.04 -1.71
N GLN A 218 13.82 2.17 -1.72
CA GLN A 218 14.58 2.50 -2.93
C GLN A 218 14.63 1.32 -3.90
N ASP A 219 14.75 0.10 -3.40
CA ASP A 219 14.72 -1.11 -4.21
C ASP A 219 13.36 -1.28 -4.90
N LEU A 220 12.26 -1.08 -4.16
CA LEU A 220 10.90 -1.10 -4.73
C LEU A 220 10.67 0.02 -5.76
N ASP A 221 11.26 1.20 -5.58
CA ASP A 221 11.18 2.30 -6.55
C ASP A 221 11.90 1.95 -7.86
N ALA A 222 13.08 1.32 -7.76
CA ALA A 222 13.79 0.82 -8.94
C ALA A 222 12.98 -0.24 -9.69
N PHE A 223 12.34 -1.19 -8.98
CA PHE A 223 11.51 -2.22 -9.61
C PHE A 223 10.20 -1.72 -10.18
N SER A 224 9.63 -0.66 -9.61
CA SER A 224 8.42 -0.04 -10.17
C SER A 224 8.58 0.48 -11.61
N GLN A 225 9.84 0.60 -12.07
CA GLN A 225 10.23 1.06 -13.40
C GLN A 225 10.82 -0.08 -14.27
N ALA A 226 10.82 -1.31 -13.77
CA ALA A 226 11.39 -2.47 -14.47
C ALA A 226 10.53 -2.88 -15.67
N SER A 227 11.20 -3.33 -16.73
CA SER A 227 10.61 -3.92 -17.91
C SER A 227 11.54 -4.99 -18.47
N LEU A 228 11.01 -6.03 -19.11
CA LEU A 228 11.84 -7.03 -19.78
C LEU A 228 12.33 -6.51 -21.13
N ASP A 229 13.64 -6.64 -21.38
CA ASP A 229 14.25 -6.31 -22.68
C ASP A 229 14.00 -7.40 -23.73
N ASP A 230 14.07 -8.67 -23.32
CA ASP A 230 13.74 -9.84 -24.14
C ASP A 230 12.85 -10.80 -23.33
N PRO A 231 11.53 -10.84 -23.58
CA PRO A 231 10.61 -11.75 -22.89
C PRO A 231 10.93 -13.24 -23.07
N GLN A 232 11.71 -13.61 -24.09
CA GLN A 232 12.06 -15.00 -24.39
C GLN A 232 13.32 -15.48 -23.68
N ASP A 233 13.97 -14.64 -22.87
CA ASP A 233 15.13 -15.06 -22.08
C ASP A 233 14.70 -16.09 -21.02
N PRO A 234 15.23 -17.33 -21.04
CA PRO A 234 14.89 -18.36 -20.06
C PRO A 234 15.29 -18.01 -18.61
N GLN A 235 16.09 -16.95 -18.39
CA GLN A 235 16.44 -16.48 -17.05
C GLN A 235 15.33 -15.62 -16.41
N ASN A 236 14.38 -15.12 -17.20
CA ASN A 236 13.34 -14.21 -16.72
C ASN A 236 12.47 -14.81 -15.62
N GLU A 237 12.10 -16.10 -15.73
CA GLU A 237 11.29 -16.79 -14.73
C GLU A 237 11.99 -16.84 -13.36
N MET A 238 13.28 -17.19 -13.35
CA MET A 238 14.06 -17.25 -12.10
C MET A 238 14.21 -15.85 -11.49
N LEU A 239 14.54 -14.86 -12.31
CA LEU A 239 14.67 -13.47 -11.88
C LEU A 239 13.35 -12.95 -11.31
N TYR A 240 12.23 -13.22 -11.97
CA TYR A 240 10.90 -12.86 -11.49
C TYR A 240 10.60 -13.46 -10.11
N LEU A 241 10.87 -14.75 -9.89
CA LEU A 241 10.66 -15.39 -8.59
C LEU A 241 11.53 -14.77 -7.49
N GLU A 242 12.79 -14.44 -7.78
CA GLU A 242 13.67 -13.74 -6.84
C GLU A 242 13.14 -12.35 -6.49
N LEU A 243 12.64 -11.61 -7.49
CA LEU A 243 12.06 -10.28 -7.30
C LEU A 243 10.74 -10.32 -6.52
N ALA A 244 9.87 -11.30 -6.79
CA ALA A 244 8.62 -11.49 -6.06
C ALA A 244 8.89 -11.82 -4.59
N GLU A 245 9.87 -12.69 -4.30
CA GLU A 245 10.28 -12.98 -2.92
C GLU A 245 10.92 -11.75 -2.26
N HIS A 246 11.73 -10.99 -2.98
CA HIS A 246 12.28 -9.74 -2.46
C HIS A 246 11.15 -8.76 -2.07
N ALA A 247 10.15 -8.57 -2.92
CA ALA A 247 8.99 -7.72 -2.65
C ALA A 247 8.22 -8.16 -1.39
N ARG A 248 8.07 -9.48 -1.20
CA ARG A 248 7.44 -10.08 -0.01
C ARG A 248 8.24 -9.80 1.27
N VAL A 249 9.55 -10.03 1.24
CA VAL A 249 10.46 -9.77 2.36
C VAL A 249 10.54 -8.27 2.68
N ALA A 250 10.54 -7.43 1.64
CA ALA A 250 10.49 -5.98 1.75
C ALA A 250 9.26 -5.52 2.53
N ALA A 251 8.06 -5.98 2.15
CA ALA A 251 6.82 -5.64 2.85
C ALA A 251 6.87 -6.01 4.34
N LEU A 252 7.29 -7.23 4.66
CA LEU A 252 7.42 -7.70 6.05
C LEU A 252 8.47 -6.90 6.82
N THR A 253 9.61 -6.58 6.20
CA THR A 253 10.67 -5.78 6.81
C THR A 253 10.17 -4.39 7.17
N VAL A 254 9.48 -3.71 6.26
CA VAL A 254 8.88 -2.40 6.53
C VAL A 254 7.81 -2.50 7.61
N PHE A 255 6.91 -3.48 7.50
CA PHE A 255 5.85 -3.69 8.48
C PHE A 255 6.42 -3.88 9.90
N TYR A 256 7.34 -4.81 10.10
CA TYR A 256 7.96 -5.05 11.40
C TYR A 256 8.89 -3.91 11.84
N GLY A 257 9.50 -3.17 10.91
CA GLY A 257 10.30 -1.99 11.21
C GLY A 257 9.47 -0.86 11.81
N MET A 258 8.27 -0.64 11.27
CA MET A 258 7.41 0.52 11.56
C MET A 258 6.29 0.23 12.56
N ASN A 259 5.86 -1.03 12.73
CA ASN A 259 4.77 -1.44 13.62
C ASN A 259 5.27 -1.95 15.00
N LYS A 260 6.52 -1.69 15.39
CA LYS A 260 7.04 -2.15 16.71
C LYS A 260 6.26 -1.52 17.86
N THR A 261 5.72 -2.35 18.75
CA THR A 261 5.21 -1.89 20.05
C THR A 261 6.35 -1.28 20.86
N ALA A 262 6.17 -0.08 21.40
CA ALA A 262 7.17 0.57 22.24
C ALA A 262 7.63 -0.37 23.37
N PRO A 263 8.94 -0.47 23.68
CA PRO A 263 9.42 -1.32 24.76
C PRO A 263 8.78 -0.90 26.08
N ALA A 264 8.33 -1.88 26.86
CA ALA A 264 7.77 -1.65 28.19
C ALA A 264 8.72 -0.77 29.03
N PRO A 265 8.20 0.22 29.79
CA PRO A 265 9.05 1.08 30.59
C PRO A 265 9.89 0.23 31.54
N LYS A 266 11.22 0.41 31.52
CA LYS A 266 12.14 -0.26 32.45
C LYS A 266 11.71 0.09 33.87
N THR A 267 11.04 -0.83 34.55
CA THR A 267 10.89 -0.80 36.00
C THR A 267 12.28 -0.98 36.60
N LEU A 268 12.88 0.14 37.02
CA LEU A 268 14.05 0.10 37.90
C LEU A 268 13.61 -0.56 39.20
N HIS A 269 14.08 -1.78 39.43
CA HIS A 269 13.98 -2.49 40.71
C HIS A 269 15.01 -1.98 41.70
#